data_AF-A0A7L5A0V0-F1
#
_entry.id   AF-A0A7L5A0V0-F1
#
_cell.length_a   1.000
_cell.length_b   1.000
_cell.length_c   1.000
_cell.angle_alpha   90.00
_cell.angle_beta   90.00
_cell.angle_gamma   90.00
#
_symmetry.space_group_name_H-M   'P 1'
#
loop_
_entity.id
_entity.type
_entity.pdbx_description
1 polymer ?
#
loop_
_entity_poly.entity_id
_entity_poly.type
_entity_poly.pdbx_seq_one_letter_code
_entity_poly.pdbx_strand_id
1 'polypeptide(L)'
;MKHWIRLVMLLAVWAGSTTAAWATHVFGGQLTYKHLGGQQYRVTLTEYLDPASMATVMQTSVTLSCTRNGCSPTNTGNFTTEMMKTGERYFPSMSCTGVQNVYLARTFTVDVQLPPASWALSIDDSNRSVVMSNLYRPDQKTMHLETRLDNTTGLVDQSPQLSIFQLPFAAVGQTAFYNFGAYDADGDSLVYSLAHPSGHSSPLPACADSIAFTGYAAGQVTDSGNGQAVAFPAGMLSVGLPMPAFRAENGVVEPALQLNRQLANWW
;
A
#
# COMPACT_ATOMS: atom_id res chain seq x y z
N MET A 1 -11.67 54.52 -14.60
CA MET A 1 -10.81 54.10 -13.47
C MET A 1 -11.43 53.09 -12.48
N LYS A 2 -12.59 52.46 -12.69
CA LYS A 2 -13.04 51.34 -11.82
C LYS A 2 -12.87 49.96 -12.48
N HIS A 3 -12.92 49.90 -13.81
CA HIS A 3 -12.81 48.66 -14.58
C HIS A 3 -11.36 48.14 -14.69
N TRP A 4 -10.38 49.03 -14.84
CA TRP A 4 -8.94 48.67 -14.85
C TRP A 4 -8.48 48.03 -13.53
N ILE A 5 -8.89 48.54 -12.37
CA ILE A 5 -8.55 47.98 -11.06
C ILE A 5 -9.15 46.57 -10.89
N ARG A 6 -10.38 46.33 -11.37
CA ARG A 6 -11.00 44.99 -11.35
C ARG A 6 -10.27 44.00 -12.27
N LEU A 7 -9.83 44.46 -13.44
CA LEU A 7 -9.06 43.64 -14.39
C LEU A 7 -7.68 43.28 -13.82
N VAL A 8 -7.01 44.24 -13.19
CA VAL A 8 -5.70 44.03 -12.54
C VAL A 8 -5.83 43.09 -11.35
N MET A 9 -6.89 43.20 -10.53
CA MET A 9 -7.15 42.25 -9.45
C MET A 9 -7.46 40.84 -9.97
N LEU A 10 -8.22 40.70 -11.07
CA LEU A 10 -8.50 39.40 -11.70
C LEU A 10 -7.23 38.75 -12.27
N LEU A 11 -6.35 39.53 -12.91
CA LEU A 11 -5.06 39.07 -13.41
C LEU A 11 -4.08 38.70 -12.28
N ALA A 12 -4.08 39.44 -11.16
CA ALA A 12 -3.27 39.14 -9.99
C ALA A 12 -3.71 37.86 -9.26
N VAL A 13 -5.02 37.57 -9.23
CA VAL A 13 -5.56 36.31 -8.69
C VAL A 13 -5.25 35.12 -9.61
N TRP A 14 -5.23 35.33 -10.93
CA TRP A 14 -4.88 34.29 -11.91
C TRP A 14 -3.38 34.00 -11.95
N ALA A 15 -2.53 35.01 -11.73
CA ALA A 15 -1.07 34.86 -11.67
C ALA A 15 -0.54 34.34 -10.31
N GLY A 16 -1.37 34.37 -9.25
CA GLY A 16 -0.95 34.06 -7.88
C GLY A 16 -1.16 32.62 -7.40
N SER A 17 -1.61 31.68 -8.24
CA SER A 17 -2.08 30.36 -7.76
C SER A 17 -1.66 29.15 -8.60
N THR A 18 -0.45 29.16 -9.18
CA THR A 18 0.17 27.92 -9.67
C THR A 18 1.10 27.35 -8.60
N THR A 19 0.58 26.90 -7.46
CA THR A 19 1.29 25.88 -6.71
C THR A 19 1.29 24.65 -7.61
N ALA A 20 2.45 24.26 -8.14
CA ALA A 20 2.58 22.98 -8.82
C ALA A 20 1.98 21.91 -7.91
N ALA A 21 0.90 21.26 -8.35
CA ALA A 21 0.34 20.11 -7.67
C ALA A 21 1.28 18.95 -8.00
N TRP A 22 2.29 18.74 -7.17
CA TRP A 22 3.14 17.56 -7.27
C TRP A 22 2.36 16.39 -6.69
N ALA A 23 1.57 15.72 -7.53
CA ALA A 23 0.95 14.45 -7.14
C ALA A 23 2.03 13.37 -7.11
N THR A 24 2.19 12.74 -5.95
CA THR A 24 3.00 11.55 -5.76
C THR A 24 2.11 10.31 -5.95
N HIS A 25 2.62 9.29 -6.66
CA HIS A 25 1.83 8.20 -7.23
C HIS A 25 2.32 6.85 -6.71
N VAL A 26 2.18 6.62 -5.41
CA VAL A 26 2.58 5.35 -4.80
C VAL A 26 1.51 4.28 -5.07
N PHE A 27 1.94 3.10 -5.53
CA PHE A 27 1.06 1.94 -5.75
C PHE A 27 0.92 1.10 -4.48
N GLY A 28 1.97 1.05 -3.67
CA GLY A 28 2.01 0.31 -2.42
C GLY A 28 3.44 0.14 -1.93
N GLY A 29 3.64 -0.75 -0.96
CA GLY A 29 4.96 -1.08 -0.47
C GLY A 29 4.92 -2.15 0.62
N GLN A 30 6.09 -2.42 1.19
CA GLN A 30 6.28 -3.33 2.31
C GLN A 30 7.26 -2.70 3.31
N LEU A 31 7.01 -2.93 4.60
CA LEU A 31 7.87 -2.53 5.70
C LEU A 31 8.24 -3.78 6.49
N THR A 32 9.52 -4.11 6.53
CA THR A 32 10.03 -5.32 7.19
C THR A 32 11.15 -4.95 8.16
N TYR A 33 11.40 -5.82 9.13
CA TYR A 33 12.55 -5.72 10.02
C TYR A 33 13.35 -7.02 10.05
N LYS A 34 14.65 -6.90 10.34
CA LYS A 34 15.58 -8.00 10.57
C LYS A 34 16.40 -7.75 11.83
N HIS A 35 16.50 -8.74 12.71
CA HIS A 35 17.39 -8.67 13.87
C HIS A 35 18.87 -8.69 13.44
N LEU A 36 19.67 -7.80 14.02
CA LEU A 36 21.12 -7.69 13.75
C LEU A 36 22.00 -8.17 14.92
N GLY A 37 21.40 -8.45 16.08
CA GLY A 37 22.10 -8.75 17.33
C GLY A 37 21.74 -7.79 18.46
N GLY A 38 21.69 -8.30 19.69
CA GLY A 38 21.30 -7.51 20.86
C GLY A 38 19.89 -6.94 20.71
N GLN A 39 19.76 -5.62 20.83
CA GLN A 39 18.50 -4.87 20.66
C GLN A 39 18.45 -4.14 19.31
N GLN A 40 19.35 -4.47 18.38
CA GLN A 40 19.47 -3.78 17.11
C GLN A 40 18.70 -4.49 16.01
N TYR A 41 17.92 -3.72 15.25
CA TYR A 41 17.12 -4.20 14.13
C TYR A 41 17.36 -3.32 12.92
N ARG A 42 17.46 -3.93 11.74
CA ARG A 42 17.41 -3.23 10.45
C ARG A 42 15.98 -3.18 9.97
N VAL A 43 15.43 -1.98 9.80
CA VAL A 43 14.12 -1.77 9.19
C VAL A 43 14.33 -1.45 7.72
N THR A 44 13.59 -2.13 6.85
CA THR A 44 13.63 -1.95 5.39
C THR A 44 12.24 -1.57 4.89
N LEU A 45 12.15 -0.43 4.22
CA LEU A 45 10.98 -0.02 3.46
C LEU A 45 11.26 -0.26 1.99
N THR A 46 10.36 -0.96 1.30
CA THR A 46 10.36 -1.04 -0.17
C THR A 46 9.04 -0.51 -0.70
N GLU A 47 9.10 0.57 -1.46
CA GLU A 47 7.94 1.22 -2.07
C GLU A 47 7.87 0.89 -3.55
N TYR A 48 6.66 0.78 -4.07
CA TYR A 48 6.38 0.61 -5.50
C TYR A 48 5.60 1.81 -5.99
N LEU A 49 6.13 2.51 -7.00
CA LEU A 49 5.58 3.79 -7.43
C LEU A 49 5.69 4.01 -8.95
N ASP A 50 4.87 4.92 -9.45
CA ASP A 50 4.90 5.38 -10.83
C ASP A 50 6.16 6.23 -11.09
N PRO A 51 7.05 5.82 -12.00
CA PRO A 51 8.29 6.54 -12.29
C PRO A 51 8.07 7.91 -12.95
N ALA A 52 6.87 8.20 -13.47
CA ALA A 52 6.55 9.52 -14.01
C ALA A 52 6.43 10.60 -12.92
N SER A 53 6.28 10.22 -11.64
CA SER A 53 6.15 11.16 -10.53
C SER A 53 7.52 11.64 -10.01
N MET A 54 8.00 12.77 -10.53
CA MET A 54 9.30 13.36 -10.14
C MET A 54 9.40 13.77 -8.66
N ALA A 55 8.32 14.19 -8.01
CA ALA A 55 8.34 14.50 -6.56
C ALA A 55 8.68 13.27 -5.74
N THR A 56 8.13 12.11 -6.14
CA THR A 56 8.39 10.86 -5.45
C THR A 56 9.85 10.48 -5.70
N VAL A 57 10.30 10.33 -6.95
CA VAL A 57 11.66 9.82 -7.29
C VAL A 57 12.82 10.56 -6.59
N MET A 58 12.67 11.86 -6.33
CA MET A 58 13.71 12.70 -5.70
C MET A 58 13.78 12.58 -4.17
N GLN A 59 12.84 11.89 -3.53
CA GLN A 59 12.85 11.65 -2.09
C GLN A 59 14.02 10.75 -1.68
N THR A 60 14.90 11.31 -0.85
CA THR A 60 16.12 10.65 -0.35
C THR A 60 15.93 10.03 1.02
N SER A 61 14.83 10.37 1.71
CA SER A 61 14.52 9.86 3.04
C SER A 61 13.03 9.79 3.35
N VAL A 62 12.68 8.94 4.32
CA VAL A 62 11.33 8.75 4.87
C VAL A 62 11.43 8.72 6.40
N THR A 63 10.47 9.31 7.10
CA THR A 63 10.43 9.22 8.57
C THR A 63 9.82 7.90 9.00
N LEU A 64 10.57 7.12 9.77
CA LEU A 64 10.08 5.96 10.51
C LEU A 64 9.58 6.40 11.88
N SER A 65 8.36 6.01 12.21
CA SER A 65 7.79 6.14 13.56
C SER A 65 7.91 4.81 14.30
N CYS A 66 8.52 4.84 15.47
CA CYS A 66 8.66 3.70 16.37
C CYS A 66 7.78 3.93 17.60
N THR A 67 6.60 3.31 17.61
CA THR A 67 5.63 3.46 18.70
C THR A 67 5.66 2.26 19.62
N ARG A 68 5.74 2.53 20.92
CA ARG A 68 5.89 1.56 21.99
C ARG A 68 4.54 1.30 22.64
N ASN A 69 4.20 0.02 22.82
CA ASN A 69 2.99 -0.46 23.49
C ASN A 69 1.70 0.12 22.88
N GLY A 70 1.57 -0.01 21.56
CA GLY A 70 0.45 0.53 20.76
C GLY A 70 0.88 1.71 19.89
N CYS A 71 -0.11 2.38 19.28
CA CYS A 71 0.12 3.46 18.30
C CYS A 71 0.03 4.88 18.90
N SER A 72 -0.21 5.05 20.21
CA SER A 72 -0.28 6.40 20.79
C SER A 72 1.07 7.12 20.68
N PRO A 73 1.16 8.32 20.10
CA PRO A 73 2.42 9.03 19.87
C PRO A 73 3.01 9.57 21.19
N THR A 74 2.22 9.63 22.26
CA THR A 74 2.66 10.15 23.57
C THR A 74 3.23 9.09 24.49
N ASN A 75 3.28 7.83 24.06
CA ASN A 75 3.82 6.75 24.89
C ASN A 75 5.31 6.98 25.17
N THR A 76 5.70 6.83 26.43
CA THR A 76 7.10 6.99 26.84
C THR A 76 7.99 5.95 26.15
N GLY A 77 9.04 6.43 25.49
CA GLY A 77 9.96 5.58 24.73
C GLY A 77 9.62 5.49 23.24
N ASN A 78 8.56 6.15 22.77
CA ASN A 78 8.38 6.42 21.36
C ASN A 78 9.51 7.28 20.82
N PHE A 79 9.87 7.07 19.56
CA PHE A 79 10.80 7.92 18.85
C PHE A 79 10.55 7.86 17.35
N THR A 80 11.08 8.84 16.63
CA THR A 80 11.15 8.83 15.17
C THR A 80 12.61 8.80 14.74
N THR A 81 12.85 8.26 13.56
CA THR A 81 14.16 8.29 12.91
C THR A 81 14.00 8.41 11.41
N GLU A 82 15.06 8.79 10.71
CA GLU A 82 15.06 8.95 9.27
C GLU A 82 15.61 7.68 8.60
N MET A 83 14.82 7.11 7.69
CA MET A 83 15.26 6.03 6.80
C MET A 83 15.88 6.64 5.55
N MET A 84 17.07 6.19 5.20
CA MET A 84 17.80 6.72 4.04
C MET A 84 17.62 5.81 2.83
N LYS A 85 17.45 6.41 1.65
CA LYS A 85 17.36 5.69 0.38
C LYS A 85 18.66 4.94 0.14
N THR A 86 18.58 3.63 -0.06
CA THR A 86 19.73 2.76 -0.28
C THR A 86 19.71 2.06 -1.63
N GLY A 87 18.58 2.08 -2.34
CA GLY A 87 18.51 1.51 -3.67
C GLY A 87 17.25 1.87 -4.42
N GLU A 88 17.29 1.66 -5.72
CA GLU A 88 16.13 1.72 -6.59
C GLU A 88 16.30 0.76 -7.77
N ARG A 89 15.20 0.23 -8.28
CA ARG A 89 15.20 -0.68 -9.42
C ARG A 89 13.90 -0.57 -10.19
N TYR A 90 14.00 -0.49 -11.51
CA TYR A 90 12.86 -0.53 -12.41
C TYR A 90 12.45 -1.98 -12.68
N PHE A 91 11.14 -2.22 -12.68
CA PHE A 91 10.55 -3.51 -12.98
C PHE A 91 9.53 -3.38 -14.11
N PRO A 92 9.41 -4.39 -14.99
CA PRO A 92 8.35 -4.42 -15.97
C PRO A 92 7.00 -4.57 -15.27
N SER A 93 6.03 -3.76 -15.68
CA SER A 93 4.63 -3.88 -15.28
C SER A 93 3.87 -4.75 -16.28
N MET A 94 2.91 -5.53 -15.78
CA MET A 94 1.99 -6.28 -16.63
C MET A 94 0.96 -5.34 -17.28
N SER A 95 0.50 -5.68 -18.48
CA SER A 95 -0.43 -4.86 -19.25
C SER A 95 -1.45 -5.70 -20.01
N CYS A 96 -2.70 -5.22 -20.03
CA CYS A 96 -3.78 -5.83 -20.81
C CYS A 96 -3.75 -5.43 -22.29
N THR A 97 -3.01 -4.38 -22.64
CA THR A 97 -3.04 -3.77 -23.99
C THR A 97 -1.79 -4.09 -24.81
N GLY A 98 -0.89 -4.93 -24.29
CA GLY A 98 0.39 -5.23 -24.92
C GLY A 98 1.43 -4.12 -24.81
N VAL A 99 1.07 -2.95 -24.26
CA VAL A 99 2.01 -1.87 -23.97
C VAL A 99 2.72 -2.16 -22.65
N GLN A 100 4.02 -2.43 -22.71
CA GLN A 100 4.82 -2.69 -21.52
C GLN A 100 5.08 -1.38 -20.77
N ASN A 101 4.55 -1.29 -19.56
CA ASN A 101 4.84 -0.20 -18.63
C ASN A 101 5.95 -0.62 -17.66
N VAL A 102 6.46 0.30 -16.86
CA VAL A 102 7.41 0.02 -15.78
C VAL A 102 6.96 0.69 -14.50
N TYR A 103 7.33 0.10 -13.36
CA TYR A 103 7.22 0.74 -12.06
C TYR A 103 8.59 0.78 -11.40
N LEU A 104 8.78 1.73 -10.49
CA LEU A 104 9.99 1.87 -9.70
C LEU A 104 9.78 1.19 -8.35
N ALA A 105 10.67 0.26 -7.99
CA ALA A 105 10.84 -0.17 -6.62
C ALA A 105 11.95 0.64 -5.98
N ARG A 106 11.69 1.23 -4.82
CA ARG A 106 12.66 2.05 -4.08
C ARG A 106 12.82 1.53 -2.67
N THR A 107 14.06 1.44 -2.21
CA THR A 107 14.39 0.89 -0.90
C THR A 107 15.00 1.94 0.02
N PHE A 108 14.51 1.99 1.25
CA PHE A 108 15.11 2.74 2.36
C PHE A 108 15.45 1.79 3.49
N THR A 109 16.53 2.10 4.21
CA THR A 109 16.93 1.31 5.38
C THR A 109 17.37 2.20 6.52
N VAL A 110 17.14 1.74 7.75
CA VAL A 110 17.69 2.32 8.96
C VAL A 110 17.95 1.22 9.98
N ASP A 111 19.01 1.37 10.77
CA ASP A 111 19.26 0.51 11.93
C ASP A 111 18.74 1.24 13.19
N VAL A 112 17.90 0.56 13.97
CA VAL A 112 17.26 1.10 15.18
C VAL A 112 17.55 0.25 16.40
N GLN A 113 17.52 0.88 17.57
CA GLN A 113 17.55 0.20 18.86
C GLN A 113 16.13 0.04 19.38
N LEU A 114 15.66 -1.20 19.50
CA LEU A 114 14.33 -1.55 19.96
C LEU A 114 14.44 -2.36 21.27
N PRO A 115 14.59 -1.68 22.43
CA PRO A 115 14.60 -2.37 23.72
C PRO A 115 13.27 -3.10 24.00
N PRO A 116 13.24 -4.08 24.93
CA PRO A 116 12.07 -4.92 25.19
C PRO A 116 10.75 -4.13 25.31
N ALA A 117 9.87 -4.36 24.34
CA ALA A 117 8.53 -3.81 24.27
C ALA A 117 7.68 -4.49 23.17
N SER A 118 6.40 -4.14 23.12
CA SER A 118 5.61 -4.31 21.89
C SER A 118 5.81 -3.06 21.04
N TRP A 119 6.32 -3.22 19.82
CA TRP A 119 6.63 -2.15 18.89
C TRP A 119 5.68 -2.19 17.69
N ALA A 120 5.14 -1.03 17.32
CA ALA A 120 4.59 -0.78 16.00
C ALA A 120 5.52 0.19 15.27
N LEU A 121 6.10 -0.30 14.17
CA LEU A 121 6.99 0.44 13.30
C LEU A 121 6.19 0.86 12.08
N SER A 122 6.09 2.16 11.82
CA SER A 122 5.23 2.66 10.75
C SER A 122 5.84 3.79 9.96
N ILE A 123 5.38 3.91 8.72
CA ILE A 123 5.69 5.02 7.83
C ILE A 123 4.38 5.59 7.30
N ASP A 124 4.40 6.90 7.07
CA ASP A 124 3.41 7.59 6.26
C ASP A 124 4.16 8.26 5.12
N ASP A 125 3.75 7.93 3.90
CA ASP A 125 4.33 8.51 2.71
C ASP A 125 3.26 9.26 1.92
N SER A 126 3.73 9.89 0.85
CA SER A 126 3.00 10.35 -0.33
C SER A 126 1.62 9.74 -0.61
N ASN A 127 0.80 10.52 -1.31
CA ASN A 127 -0.52 10.07 -1.73
C ASN A 127 -0.40 8.89 -2.71
N ARG A 128 -1.47 8.10 -2.75
CA ARG A 128 -1.57 6.97 -3.67
C ARG A 128 -1.79 7.41 -5.11
N SER A 129 -1.44 6.53 -6.04
CA SER A 129 -1.67 6.79 -7.45
C SER A 129 -3.16 6.86 -7.81
N VAL A 130 -3.53 7.82 -8.67
CA VAL A 130 -4.89 8.00 -9.17
C VAL A 130 -5.40 6.79 -9.98
N VAL A 131 -4.50 5.95 -10.50
CA VAL A 131 -4.88 4.76 -11.27
C VAL A 131 -5.39 3.60 -10.39
N MET A 132 -5.30 3.71 -9.06
CA MET A 132 -5.86 2.71 -8.15
C MET A 132 -7.39 2.75 -8.20
N SER A 133 -7.99 1.67 -8.69
CA SER A 133 -9.43 1.60 -8.95
C SER A 133 -10.27 1.16 -7.74
N ASN A 134 -9.63 0.77 -6.63
CA ASN A 134 -10.32 0.21 -5.47
C ASN A 134 -10.58 1.20 -4.32
N LEU A 135 -10.01 2.40 -4.37
CA LEU A 135 -10.15 3.42 -3.31
C LEU A 135 -10.92 4.63 -3.80
N TYR A 136 -11.63 5.30 -2.89
CA TYR A 136 -12.25 6.58 -3.19
C TYR A 136 -11.23 7.72 -3.10
N ARG A 137 -10.98 8.42 -4.23
CA ARG A 137 -9.99 9.52 -4.35
C ARG A 137 -8.59 9.15 -3.83
N PRO A 138 -7.93 8.11 -4.37
CA PRO A 138 -6.63 7.64 -3.88
C PRO A 138 -5.54 8.72 -3.89
N ASP A 139 -5.61 9.66 -4.82
CA ASP A 139 -4.74 10.84 -4.96
C ASP A 139 -4.82 11.81 -3.78
N GLN A 140 -5.77 11.60 -2.85
CA GLN A 140 -5.95 12.36 -1.61
C GLN A 140 -5.72 11.51 -0.35
N LYS A 141 -5.13 10.31 -0.50
CA LYS A 141 -4.95 9.34 0.59
C LYS A 141 -3.48 8.95 0.70
N THR A 142 -2.84 9.30 1.81
CA THR A 142 -1.46 8.90 2.14
C THR A 142 -1.35 7.39 2.26
N MET A 143 -0.24 6.83 1.79
CA MET A 143 0.08 5.44 2.08
C MET A 143 0.59 5.32 3.52
N HIS A 144 -0.01 4.40 4.28
CA HIS A 144 0.51 3.98 5.58
C HIS A 144 0.90 2.50 5.52
N LEU A 145 2.11 2.19 5.98
CA LEU A 145 2.59 0.81 6.16
C LEU A 145 3.03 0.63 7.61
N GLU A 146 2.66 -0.49 8.19
CA GLU A 146 3.00 -0.84 9.57
C GLU A 146 3.51 -2.28 9.63
N THR A 147 4.51 -2.51 10.47
CA THR A 147 4.92 -3.84 10.91
C THR A 147 5.03 -3.85 12.44
N ARG A 148 4.81 -5.02 13.04
CA ARG A 148 4.79 -5.19 14.50
C ARG A 148 5.83 -6.19 14.96
N LEU A 149 6.44 -5.88 16.10
CA LEU A 149 7.41 -6.72 16.78
C LEU A 149 7.02 -6.78 18.25
N ASP A 150 6.94 -7.97 18.83
CA ASP A 150 6.88 -8.14 20.27
C ASP A 150 8.15 -8.82 20.76
N ASN A 151 9.04 -8.05 21.37
CA ASN A 151 10.29 -8.55 21.94
C ASN A 151 10.32 -8.41 23.48
N THR A 152 9.14 -8.31 24.12
CA THR A 152 9.01 -8.14 25.58
C THR A 152 9.69 -9.24 26.39
N THR A 153 9.72 -10.46 25.87
CA THR A 153 10.31 -11.65 26.51
C THR A 153 11.77 -11.90 26.09
N GLY A 154 12.37 -10.99 25.33
CA GLY A 154 13.69 -11.20 24.74
C GLY A 154 13.68 -12.14 23.52
N LEU A 155 12.49 -12.40 22.95
CA LEU A 155 12.34 -13.13 21.71
C LEU A 155 13.12 -12.42 20.59
N VAL A 156 13.85 -13.20 19.81
CA VAL A 156 14.56 -12.75 18.62
C VAL A 156 13.80 -13.27 17.42
N ASP A 157 13.31 -12.35 16.60
CA ASP A 157 12.41 -12.64 15.49
C ASP A 157 12.64 -11.60 14.37
N GLN A 158 12.23 -11.93 13.15
CA GLN A 158 12.28 -11.05 11.99
C GLN A 158 10.99 -11.13 11.17
N SER A 159 10.72 -10.08 10.39
CA SER A 159 9.54 -10.12 9.52
C SER A 159 9.64 -11.23 8.46
N PRO A 160 8.51 -11.83 8.07
CA PRO A 160 8.44 -12.62 6.85
C PRO A 160 8.98 -11.84 5.64
N GLN A 161 9.66 -12.54 4.74
CA GLN A 161 10.28 -11.95 3.57
C GLN A 161 9.46 -12.29 2.33
N LEU A 162 9.21 -11.29 1.48
CA LEU A 162 8.58 -11.50 0.17
C LEU A 162 9.66 -11.70 -0.90
N SER A 163 9.65 -12.82 -1.61
CA SER A 163 10.62 -13.11 -2.67
C SER A 163 10.20 -12.59 -4.05
N ILE A 164 8.92 -12.20 -4.22
CA ILE A 164 8.36 -11.69 -5.47
C ILE A 164 8.00 -10.22 -5.30
N PHE A 165 8.67 -9.37 -6.07
CA PHE A 165 8.48 -7.92 -6.08
C PHE A 165 7.53 -7.44 -7.19
N GLN A 166 6.93 -8.38 -7.94
CA GLN A 166 6.01 -8.09 -9.03
C GLN A 166 4.66 -7.66 -8.48
N LEU A 167 4.17 -6.46 -8.80
CA LEU A 167 2.86 -6.03 -8.33
C LEU A 167 1.74 -6.95 -8.85
N PRO A 168 0.73 -7.29 -8.02
CA PRO A 168 -0.44 -8.03 -8.48
C PRO A 168 -1.14 -7.30 -9.62
N PHE A 169 -1.50 -8.04 -10.67
CA PHE A 169 -2.20 -7.53 -11.84
C PHE A 169 -3.26 -8.52 -12.30
N ALA A 170 -4.46 -8.02 -12.58
CA ALA A 170 -5.58 -8.81 -13.06
C ALA A 170 -6.24 -8.10 -14.26
N ALA A 171 -6.30 -8.79 -15.39
CA ALA A 171 -7.01 -8.31 -16.56
C ALA A 171 -8.52 -8.55 -16.42
N VAL A 172 -9.33 -7.59 -16.87
CA VAL A 172 -10.80 -7.74 -16.87
C VAL A 172 -11.18 -8.96 -17.70
N GLY A 173 -12.05 -9.80 -17.14
CA GLY A 173 -12.52 -11.03 -17.79
C GLY A 173 -11.53 -12.19 -17.73
N GLN A 174 -10.41 -12.06 -17.02
CA GLN A 174 -9.43 -13.14 -16.83
C GLN A 174 -9.31 -13.54 -15.37
N THR A 175 -9.08 -14.83 -15.13
CA THR A 175 -8.71 -15.32 -13.80
C THR A 175 -7.25 -14.98 -13.54
N ALA A 176 -6.97 -14.33 -12.41
CA ALA A 176 -5.63 -13.99 -11.98
C ALA A 176 -5.23 -14.82 -10.75
N PHE A 177 -4.01 -15.34 -10.76
CA PHE A 177 -3.39 -15.99 -9.61
C PHE A 177 -2.17 -15.17 -9.20
N TYR A 178 -2.01 -14.99 -7.90
CA TYR A 178 -0.88 -14.27 -7.36
C TYR A 178 -0.33 -15.00 -6.14
N ASN A 179 1.00 -15.15 -6.11
CA ASN A 179 1.73 -15.70 -4.99
C ASN A 179 2.74 -14.64 -4.53
N PHE A 180 2.71 -14.30 -3.24
CA PHE A 180 3.65 -13.35 -2.64
C PHE A 180 5.07 -13.92 -2.52
N GLY A 181 5.22 -15.25 -2.66
CA GLY A 181 6.48 -15.94 -2.44
C GLY A 181 7.02 -15.66 -1.05
N ALA A 182 6.14 -15.49 -0.06
CA ALA A 182 6.56 -15.15 1.27
C ALA A 182 7.13 -16.39 1.97
N TYR A 183 8.19 -16.17 2.74
CA TYR A 183 8.80 -17.19 3.59
C TYR A 183 9.19 -16.56 4.92
N ASP A 184 9.20 -17.38 5.96
CA ASP A 184 9.72 -17.03 7.26
C ASP A 184 11.13 -17.61 7.41
N ALA A 185 12.09 -16.80 7.82
CA ALA A 185 13.48 -17.23 7.93
C ALA A 185 13.76 -18.01 9.22
N ASP A 186 12.90 -17.85 10.23
CA ASP A 186 13.00 -18.52 11.53
C ASP A 186 12.16 -19.83 11.56
N GLY A 187 11.38 -20.06 10.50
CA GLY A 187 10.61 -21.28 10.28
C GLY A 187 9.17 -21.20 10.78
N ASP A 188 8.70 -19.99 11.11
CA ASP A 188 7.36 -19.78 11.62
C ASP A 188 6.28 -19.98 10.56
N SER A 189 5.06 -20.28 11.02
CA SER A 189 3.92 -20.46 10.15
C SER A 189 3.42 -19.12 9.61
N LEU A 190 3.16 -19.07 8.30
CA LEU A 190 2.63 -17.87 7.65
C LEU A 190 1.10 -17.91 7.56
N VAL A 191 0.47 -16.85 8.08
CA VAL A 191 -0.97 -16.62 8.00
C VAL A 191 -1.24 -15.34 7.23
N TYR A 192 -2.21 -15.39 6.31
CA TYR A 192 -2.55 -14.26 5.44
C TYR A 192 -3.98 -13.80 5.69
N SER A 193 -4.14 -12.49 5.74
CA SER A 193 -5.44 -11.81 5.73
C SER A 193 -5.39 -10.57 4.88
N LEU A 194 -6.45 -10.29 4.14
CA LEU A 194 -6.66 -8.95 3.59
C LEU A 194 -7.04 -8.01 4.72
N ALA A 195 -6.51 -6.79 4.67
CA ALA A 195 -6.77 -5.75 5.63
C ALA A 195 -7.43 -4.54 4.95
N HIS A 196 -8.09 -3.71 5.75
CA HIS A 196 -8.54 -2.41 5.28
C HIS A 196 -7.30 -1.56 4.96
N PRO A 197 -7.26 -0.86 3.82
CA PRO A 197 -6.17 0.07 3.53
C PRO A 197 -6.16 1.18 4.58
N SER A 198 -4.98 1.46 5.15
CA SER A 198 -4.83 2.50 6.17
C SER A 198 -4.14 3.74 5.60
N GLY A 199 -4.39 4.90 6.20
CA GLY A 199 -3.69 6.15 5.93
C GLY A 199 -3.97 7.15 7.03
N HIS A 200 -3.59 8.40 6.80
CA HIS A 200 -3.87 9.48 7.74
C HIS A 200 -4.52 10.65 6.99
N SER A 201 -5.54 11.26 7.61
CA SER A 201 -5.93 12.64 7.28
C SER A 201 -5.07 13.60 8.08
N SER A 202 -4.58 14.69 7.47
CA SER A 202 -3.91 15.77 8.21
C SER A 202 -4.92 16.53 9.08
N PRO A 203 -4.61 16.87 10.35
CA PRO A 203 -3.37 16.57 11.09
C PRO A 203 -3.27 15.09 11.48
N LEU A 204 -2.07 14.50 11.36
CA LEU A 204 -1.78 13.08 11.59
C LEU A 204 -2.39 12.60 12.93
N PRO A 205 -3.43 11.75 12.93
CA PRO A 205 -3.87 11.08 14.16
C PRO A 205 -2.77 10.20 14.75
N ALA A 206 -3.00 9.77 16.00
CA ALA A 206 -2.12 8.87 16.74
C ALA A 206 -1.94 7.52 16.03
N CYS A 207 -3.03 6.98 15.50
CA CYS A 207 -3.08 5.69 14.84
C CYS A 207 -3.61 5.87 13.42
N ALA A 208 -3.21 5.00 12.50
CA ALA A 208 -3.70 5.08 11.14
C ALA A 208 -5.21 4.80 11.05
N ASP A 209 -5.88 5.55 10.19
CA ASP A 209 -7.30 5.43 9.91
C ASP A 209 -7.55 4.51 8.72
N SER A 210 -8.68 3.82 8.75
CA SER A 210 -9.18 3.07 7.60
C SER A 210 -9.61 4.02 6.47
N ILE A 211 -9.19 3.72 5.24
CA ILE A 211 -9.54 4.47 4.03
C ILE A 211 -10.70 3.79 3.31
N ALA A 212 -11.73 4.57 3.03
CA ALA A 212 -12.90 4.09 2.31
C ALA A 212 -12.57 3.53 0.92
N PHE A 213 -13.08 2.32 0.69
CA PHE A 213 -13.20 1.71 -0.63
C PHE A 213 -14.17 2.49 -1.53
N THR A 214 -14.00 2.39 -2.84
CA THR A 214 -14.95 2.93 -3.82
C THR A 214 -16.06 1.92 -4.18
N GLY A 215 -17.08 2.39 -4.88
CA GLY A 215 -18.10 1.55 -5.48
C GLY A 215 -17.66 0.96 -6.82
N TYR A 216 -18.32 -0.13 -7.23
CA TYR A 216 -18.21 -0.71 -8.56
C TYR A 216 -19.57 -0.73 -9.25
N ALA A 217 -19.56 -0.57 -10.58
CA ALA A 217 -20.79 -0.57 -11.38
C ALA A 217 -21.35 -1.99 -11.57
N ALA A 218 -22.64 -2.07 -11.90
CA ALA A 218 -23.25 -3.33 -12.33
C ALA A 218 -22.58 -3.82 -13.63
N GLY A 219 -22.57 -5.13 -13.84
CA GLY A 219 -21.95 -5.74 -15.00
C GLY A 219 -22.41 -7.16 -15.25
N GLN A 220 -21.66 -7.88 -16.08
CA GLN A 220 -21.93 -9.28 -16.41
C GLN A 220 -20.65 -10.11 -16.36
N VAL A 221 -20.78 -11.38 -16.01
CA VAL A 221 -19.73 -12.39 -16.10
C VAL A 221 -20.27 -13.57 -16.92
N THR A 222 -19.40 -14.20 -17.71
CA THR A 222 -19.76 -15.41 -18.45
C THR A 222 -19.69 -16.62 -17.53
N ASP A 223 -20.78 -17.38 -17.46
CA ASP A 223 -20.86 -18.67 -16.77
C ASP A 223 -20.02 -19.71 -17.51
N SER A 224 -19.08 -20.33 -16.80
CA SER A 224 -18.15 -21.31 -17.39
C SER A 224 -18.81 -22.65 -17.72
N GLY A 225 -19.95 -22.98 -17.10
CA GLY A 225 -20.67 -24.23 -17.30
C GLY A 225 -21.59 -24.24 -18.52
N ASN A 226 -22.10 -23.07 -18.93
CA ASN A 226 -23.09 -22.98 -20.03
C ASN A 226 -22.86 -21.81 -21.00
N GLY A 227 -21.87 -20.94 -20.76
CA GLY A 227 -21.54 -19.80 -21.62
C GLY A 227 -22.51 -18.62 -21.54
N GLN A 228 -23.51 -18.65 -20.65
CA GLN A 228 -24.47 -17.55 -20.50
C GLN A 228 -23.87 -16.36 -19.77
N ALA A 229 -24.26 -15.15 -20.18
CA ALA A 229 -23.95 -13.94 -19.45
C ALA A 229 -24.86 -13.80 -18.22
N VAL A 230 -24.27 -13.77 -17.03
CA VAL A 230 -24.99 -13.60 -15.76
C VAL A 230 -24.67 -12.21 -15.20
N ALA A 231 -25.72 -11.44 -14.89
CA ALA A 231 -25.57 -10.08 -14.40
C ALA A 231 -25.29 -10.02 -12.89
N PHE A 232 -24.40 -9.12 -12.48
CA PHE A 232 -24.19 -8.75 -11.08
C PHE A 232 -24.57 -7.27 -10.86
N PRO A 233 -25.14 -6.92 -9.68
CA PRO A 233 -25.54 -5.55 -9.39
C PRO A 233 -24.32 -4.66 -9.07
N ALA A 234 -24.52 -3.35 -9.12
CA ALA A 234 -23.57 -2.39 -8.57
C ALA A 234 -23.42 -2.59 -7.06
N GLY A 235 -22.26 -2.28 -6.50
CA GLY A 235 -21.99 -2.47 -5.08
C GLY A 235 -20.78 -1.67 -4.58
N MET A 236 -20.33 -2.00 -3.37
CA MET A 236 -19.16 -1.40 -2.73
C MET A 236 -18.03 -2.41 -2.60
N LEU A 237 -16.81 -1.99 -2.92
CA LEU A 237 -15.63 -2.79 -2.61
C LEU A 237 -15.42 -2.86 -1.10
N SER A 238 -14.73 -3.91 -0.66
CA SER A 238 -14.49 -4.19 0.75
C SER A 238 -13.22 -5.00 0.94
N VAL A 239 -12.86 -5.30 2.19
CA VAL A 239 -11.74 -6.22 2.49
C VAL A 239 -11.97 -7.60 1.88
N GLY A 240 -13.23 -8.09 1.85
CA GLY A 240 -13.57 -9.39 1.26
C GLY A 240 -13.73 -9.36 -0.26
N LEU A 241 -13.79 -8.17 -0.87
CA LEU A 241 -13.91 -7.96 -2.30
C LEU A 241 -13.20 -6.65 -2.68
N PRO A 242 -11.85 -6.61 -2.68
CA PRO A 242 -11.07 -5.39 -2.84
C PRO A 242 -10.94 -4.98 -4.31
N MET A 243 -11.43 -5.81 -5.23
CA MET A 243 -11.58 -5.52 -6.65
C MET A 243 -12.84 -6.24 -7.18
N PRO A 244 -13.48 -5.75 -8.26
CA PRO A 244 -14.63 -6.42 -8.84
C PRO A 244 -14.22 -7.80 -9.40
N ALA A 245 -14.48 -8.85 -8.63
CA ALA A 245 -14.17 -10.23 -9.00
C ALA A 245 -15.40 -11.08 -8.77
N PHE A 246 -15.94 -11.66 -9.84
CA PHE A 246 -17.16 -12.45 -9.82
C PHE A 246 -16.96 -13.73 -10.61
N ARG A 247 -17.61 -14.80 -10.19
CA ARG A 247 -17.77 -16.03 -10.96
C ARG A 247 -19.25 -16.31 -11.13
N ALA A 248 -19.62 -16.89 -12.26
CA ALA A 248 -20.94 -17.45 -12.46
C ALA A 248 -20.86 -18.96 -12.66
N GLU A 249 -21.75 -19.68 -11.98
CA GLU A 249 -21.91 -21.11 -12.11
C GLU A 249 -23.41 -21.45 -12.05
N ASN A 250 -23.90 -22.17 -13.06
CA ASN A 250 -25.30 -22.56 -13.20
C ASN A 250 -26.30 -21.37 -13.12
N GLY A 251 -25.95 -20.25 -13.75
CA GLY A 251 -26.77 -19.03 -13.79
C GLY A 251 -26.73 -18.21 -12.50
N VAL A 252 -25.95 -18.61 -11.50
CA VAL A 252 -25.79 -17.90 -10.23
C VAL A 252 -24.44 -17.19 -10.21
N VAL A 253 -24.45 -15.87 -9.94
CA VAL A 253 -23.24 -15.07 -9.79
C VAL A 253 -22.88 -14.86 -8.33
N GLU A 254 -21.61 -14.98 -7.99
CA GLU A 254 -21.09 -14.73 -6.66
C GLU A 254 -19.70 -14.08 -6.68
N PRO A 255 -19.31 -13.35 -5.62
CA PRO A 255 -17.96 -12.83 -5.49
C PRO A 255 -16.88 -13.93 -5.55
N ALA A 256 -15.83 -13.69 -6.33
CA ALA A 256 -14.77 -14.65 -6.62
C ALA A 256 -13.40 -14.10 -6.21
N LEU A 257 -13.18 -14.01 -4.91
CA LEU A 257 -11.86 -13.78 -4.33
C LEU A 257 -11.53 -14.91 -3.36
N GLN A 258 -10.40 -15.57 -3.59
CA GLN A 258 -9.89 -16.59 -2.68
C GLN A 258 -8.50 -16.20 -2.22
N LEU A 259 -8.30 -16.21 -0.91
CA LEU A 259 -6.99 -16.06 -0.29
C LEU A 259 -6.66 -17.39 0.40
N ASN A 260 -5.52 -17.99 0.05
CA ASN A 260 -5.02 -19.12 0.81
C ASN A 260 -4.48 -18.59 2.16
N ARG A 261 -5.24 -18.81 3.23
CA ARG A 261 -4.99 -18.17 4.54
C ARG A 261 -3.87 -18.84 5.33
N GLN A 262 -3.51 -20.08 4.98
CA GLN A 262 -2.47 -20.83 5.67
C GLN A 262 -1.61 -21.58 4.66
N LEU A 263 -0.31 -21.28 4.67
CA LEU A 263 0.69 -22.20 4.14
C LEU A 263 1.22 -22.95 5.35
N ALA A 264 0.66 -24.13 5.62
CA ALA A 264 1.30 -25.05 6.56
C ALA A 264 2.66 -25.44 5.97
N ASN A 265 3.70 -25.44 6.80
CA ASN A 265 5.04 -25.89 6.42
C ASN A 265 4.96 -27.33 5.90
N TRP A 266 4.99 -27.49 4.58
CA TRP A 266 5.20 -28.78 3.93
C TRP A 266 6.65 -28.88 3.48
N TRP A 267 7.57 -28.97 4.46
CA TRP A 267 8.93 -29.45 4.25
C TRP A 267 9.40 -30.20 5.50
#